data_AF-A0A945Q5R8-F1
#
_entry.id   AF-A0A945Q5R8-F1
#
_cell.length_a   1.000
_cell.length_b   1.000
_cell.length_c   1.000
_cell.angle_alpha   90.00
_cell.angle_beta   90.00
_cell.angle_gamma   90.00
#
_symmetry.space_group_name_H-M   'P 1'
#
loop_
_entity.id
_entity.type
_entity.pdbx_description
1 polymer ?
#
loop_
_entity_poly.entity_id
_entity_poly.type
_entity_poly.pdbx_seq_one_letter_code
_entity_poly.pdbx_strand_id
1 'polypeptide(L)'
;MRRSLSTVAMITCVMAVVGAFLGSHAPPAWACGPSITIAFHESSDGDIFIIKNNSEEAWFLASLEITLTGSVGRLVFDTQDGGPGFSMHAPFVPADNEVGLIAAPEIRDGAEEIWLQFTKFIPGRDFTFLIDVDDRLETSDYGRAVVSGAEFEGARAKAALAKTSGEKSSAHGQFDNTGKAVLRGGTCA
;
A
#
# COMPACT_ATOMS: atom_id res chain seq x y z
N MET A 1 -64.61 61.24 20.91
CA MET A 1 -63.92 62.00 21.98
C MET A 1 -62.43 61.99 21.70
N ARG A 2 -61.78 63.16 21.83
CA ARG A 2 -60.34 63.41 21.60
C ARG A 2 -59.45 62.80 22.68
N ARG A 3 -58.17 62.56 22.31
CA ARG A 3 -56.87 62.64 23.07
C ARG A 3 -56.02 61.39 22.75
N SER A 4 -54.85 61.40 22.09
CA SER A 4 -53.60 62.19 22.14
C SER A 4 -52.48 61.54 22.97
N LEU A 5 -51.34 61.30 22.27
CA LEU A 5 -49.92 61.27 22.67
C LEU A 5 -49.23 59.99 23.20
N SER A 6 -48.25 59.55 22.38
CA SER A 6 -46.86 59.14 22.63
C SER A 6 -46.48 58.17 23.75
N THR A 7 -45.81 57.07 23.36
CA THR A 7 -44.58 56.62 24.04
C THR A 7 -43.66 55.83 23.10
N VAL A 8 -42.36 56.09 23.26
CA VAL A 8 -41.16 55.64 22.54
C VAL A 8 -40.91 54.13 22.67
N ALA A 9 -40.33 53.48 21.64
CA ALA A 9 -39.65 52.20 21.80
C ALA A 9 -38.42 52.09 20.88
N MET A 10 -37.27 52.43 21.48
CA MET A 10 -35.97 51.74 21.41
C MET A 10 -35.54 51.11 20.07
N ILE A 11 -34.65 51.79 19.35
CA ILE A 11 -33.84 51.19 18.28
C ILE A 11 -32.65 50.49 18.95
N THR A 12 -32.66 49.16 18.97
CA THR A 12 -31.52 48.36 19.40
C THR A 12 -30.55 48.23 18.23
N CYS A 13 -29.42 48.92 18.32
CA CYS A 13 -28.31 48.81 17.37
C CYS A 13 -27.59 47.48 17.60
N VAL A 14 -27.84 46.48 16.75
CA VAL A 14 -27.09 45.22 16.75
C VAL A 14 -25.72 45.50 16.13
N MET A 15 -24.69 45.60 16.97
CA MET A 15 -23.30 45.63 16.54
C MET A 15 -22.94 44.26 15.93
N ALA A 16 -22.85 44.20 14.60
CA ALA A 16 -22.28 43.06 13.91
C ALA A 16 -20.77 43.02 14.19
N VAL A 17 -20.35 42.16 15.12
CA VAL A 17 -18.94 41.84 15.32
C VAL A 17 -18.51 40.95 14.15
N VAL A 18 -17.83 41.54 13.17
CA VAL A 18 -17.13 40.80 12.12
C VAL A 18 -15.88 40.20 12.76
N GLY A 19 -16.00 38.96 13.23
CA GLY A 19 -14.85 38.17 13.66
C GLY A 19 -14.00 37.82 12.45
N ALA A 20 -12.84 38.47 12.31
CA ALA A 20 -11.81 38.07 11.36
C ALA A 20 -11.23 36.72 11.81
N PHE A 21 -11.81 35.61 11.32
CA PHE A 21 -11.17 34.31 11.38
C PHE A 21 -9.96 34.33 10.44
N LEU A 22 -8.78 34.64 10.98
CA LEU A 22 -7.50 34.28 10.38
C LEU A 22 -7.37 32.75 10.46
N GLY A 23 -8.10 32.05 9.60
CA GLY A 23 -7.94 30.62 9.43
C GLY A 23 -6.59 30.37 8.77
N SER A 24 -5.65 29.84 9.55
CA SER A 24 -4.39 29.28 9.05
C SER A 24 -4.71 28.18 8.04
N HIS A 25 -4.75 28.53 6.75
CA HIS A 25 -4.83 27.55 5.68
C HIS A 25 -3.44 26.94 5.56
N ALA A 26 -3.22 25.80 6.23
CA ALA A 26 -2.07 24.97 5.94
C ALA A 26 -2.12 24.64 4.43
N PRO A 27 -1.01 24.81 3.69
CA PRO A 27 -0.99 24.40 2.29
C PRO A 27 -1.36 22.91 2.19
N PRO A 28 -2.00 22.48 1.09
CA PRO A 28 -2.30 21.08 0.88
C PRO A 28 -0.97 20.31 0.93
N ALA A 29 -0.85 19.36 1.85
CA ALA A 29 0.29 18.45 1.90
C ALA A 29 0.29 17.61 0.62
N TRP A 30 1.30 17.77 -0.22
CA TRP A 30 1.47 16.92 -1.40
C TRP A 30 2.09 15.58 -0.95
N ALA A 31 1.70 14.49 -1.62
CA ALA A 31 2.30 13.19 -1.37
C ALA A 31 3.71 13.15 -1.96
N CYS A 32 4.69 13.61 -1.17
CA CYS A 32 6.12 13.57 -1.49
C CYS A 32 6.86 12.63 -0.52
N GLY A 33 8.05 12.19 -0.93
CA GLY A 33 8.86 11.23 -0.18
C GLY A 33 8.74 9.78 -0.66
N PRO A 34 8.95 8.79 0.23
CA PRO A 34 8.85 7.38 -0.09
C PRO A 34 7.53 6.94 -0.72
N SER A 35 7.63 6.28 -1.87
CA SER A 35 6.49 5.69 -2.57
C SER A 35 6.89 4.40 -3.24
N ILE A 36 6.27 3.29 -2.86
CA ILE A 36 6.44 1.99 -3.52
C ILE A 36 5.08 1.54 -4.05
N THR A 37 5.04 0.98 -5.25
CA THR A 37 3.86 0.28 -5.76
C THR A 37 4.16 -1.20 -5.88
N ILE A 38 3.20 -2.02 -5.49
CA ILE A 38 3.24 -3.48 -5.67
C ILE A 38 1.98 -3.86 -6.44
N ALA A 39 2.12 -4.68 -7.48
CA ALA A 39 1.02 -5.22 -8.25
C ALA A 39 1.16 -6.73 -8.37
N PHE A 40 0.06 -7.43 -8.08
CA PHE A 40 -0.12 -8.85 -8.33
C PHE A 40 -0.76 -9.08 -9.70
N HIS A 41 -0.31 -10.13 -10.39
CA HIS A 41 -0.88 -10.60 -11.64
C HIS A 41 -0.88 -12.13 -11.69
N GLU A 42 -2.09 -12.69 -11.77
CA GLU A 42 -2.35 -14.11 -12.01
C GLU A 42 -1.73 -14.59 -13.33
N SER A 43 -1.12 -15.78 -13.34
CA SER A 43 -0.45 -16.36 -14.51
C SER A 43 -0.31 -17.89 -14.45
N SER A 44 -0.32 -18.56 -15.61
CA SER A 44 -0.34 -20.03 -15.70
C SER A 44 0.97 -20.74 -15.30
N ASP A 45 2.09 -20.01 -15.25
CA ASP A 45 3.42 -20.56 -14.93
C ASP A 45 3.86 -20.17 -13.49
N GLY A 46 2.91 -19.71 -12.67
CA GLY A 46 3.09 -19.06 -11.37
C GLY A 46 2.71 -17.57 -11.45
N ASP A 47 2.36 -17.00 -10.29
CA ASP A 47 1.90 -15.61 -10.22
C ASP A 47 3.04 -14.61 -10.21
N ILE A 48 2.76 -13.42 -10.74
CA ILE A 48 3.75 -12.38 -10.95
C ILE A 48 3.51 -11.24 -9.97
N PHE A 49 4.54 -10.92 -9.19
CA PHE A 49 4.61 -9.69 -8.40
C PHE A 49 5.54 -8.69 -9.07
N ILE A 50 5.03 -7.48 -9.30
CA ILE A 50 5.81 -6.35 -9.82
C ILE A 50 5.92 -5.29 -8.73
N ILE A 51 7.14 -5.02 -8.29
CA ILE A 51 7.45 -3.99 -7.30
C ILE A 51 8.10 -2.83 -8.04
N LYS A 52 7.61 -1.60 -7.80
CA LYS A 52 8.18 -0.39 -8.39
C LYS A 52 8.51 0.64 -7.34
N ASN A 53 9.71 1.18 -7.40
CA ASN A 53 10.10 2.32 -6.56
C ASN A 53 9.68 3.62 -7.26
N ASN A 54 8.56 4.19 -6.83
CA ASN A 54 8.00 5.44 -7.35
C ASN A 54 8.39 6.65 -6.48
N SER A 55 9.37 6.50 -5.59
CA SER A 55 9.73 7.53 -4.62
C SER A 55 10.34 8.75 -5.32
N GLU A 56 10.16 9.92 -4.70
CA GLU A 56 10.91 11.13 -5.06
C GLU A 56 12.28 11.15 -4.35
N GLU A 57 13.08 12.21 -4.53
CA GLU A 57 14.27 12.54 -3.70
C GLU A 57 15.32 11.41 -3.47
N ALA A 58 15.52 10.53 -4.45
CA ALA A 58 16.53 9.46 -4.38
C ALA A 58 16.39 8.51 -3.18
N TRP A 59 15.18 8.27 -2.67
CA TRP A 59 14.90 7.21 -1.70
C TRP A 59 15.09 5.83 -2.34
N PHE A 60 16.10 5.08 -1.91
CA PHE A 60 16.27 3.69 -2.32
C PHE A 60 15.47 2.75 -1.41
N LEU A 61 14.84 1.74 -2.00
CA LEU A 61 14.17 0.67 -1.27
C LEU A 61 15.24 -0.28 -0.71
N ALA A 62 15.33 -0.38 0.61
CA ALA A 62 16.31 -1.22 1.29
C ALA A 62 15.73 -2.61 1.61
N SER A 63 14.47 -2.67 2.05
CA SER A 63 13.76 -3.93 2.24
C SER A 63 12.27 -3.78 2.01
N LEU A 64 11.63 -4.88 1.64
CA LEU A 64 10.19 -4.99 1.47
C LEU A 64 9.69 -6.26 2.17
N GLU A 65 8.62 -6.10 2.93
CA GLU A 65 7.84 -7.16 3.53
C GLU A 65 6.46 -7.17 2.89
N ILE A 66 6.00 -8.33 2.43
CA ILE A 66 4.63 -8.58 1.99
C ILE A 66 4.02 -9.60 2.93
N THR A 67 2.86 -9.29 3.50
CA THR A 67 2.12 -10.12 4.45
C THR A 67 0.72 -10.39 3.91
N LEU A 68 0.44 -11.65 3.59
CA LEU A 68 -0.85 -12.14 3.10
C LEU A 68 -1.87 -12.31 4.22
N THR A 69 -1.44 -12.42 5.49
CA THR A 69 -2.34 -12.52 6.63
C THR A 69 -3.31 -11.34 6.70
N GLY A 70 -4.61 -11.66 6.73
CA GLY A 70 -5.69 -10.68 6.73
C GLY A 70 -6.24 -10.34 5.35
N SER A 71 -5.71 -10.95 4.29
CA SER A 71 -6.34 -10.98 2.97
C SER A 71 -7.73 -11.63 3.04
N VAL A 72 -8.65 -11.14 2.22
CA VAL A 72 -10.00 -11.72 2.06
C VAL A 72 -9.92 -13.19 1.64
N GLY A 73 -9.04 -13.53 0.71
CA GLY A 73 -8.82 -14.90 0.21
C GLY A 73 -8.16 -15.86 1.21
N ARG A 74 -7.72 -15.36 2.37
CA ARG A 74 -6.85 -16.10 3.29
C ARG A 74 -5.63 -16.67 2.55
N LEU A 75 -5.00 -15.85 1.73
CA LEU A 75 -3.97 -16.24 0.78
C LEU A 75 -2.74 -16.85 1.45
N VAL A 76 -2.08 -17.77 0.75
CA VAL A 76 -0.79 -18.37 1.10
C VAL A 76 0.08 -18.47 -0.14
N PHE A 77 1.40 -18.53 0.04
CA PHE A 77 2.31 -18.92 -1.03
C PHE A 77 2.34 -20.45 -1.15
N ASP A 78 1.97 -20.98 -2.31
CA ASP A 78 2.10 -22.41 -2.64
C ASP A 78 3.42 -22.62 -3.39
N THR A 79 4.40 -23.26 -2.75
CA THR A 79 5.73 -23.45 -3.34
C THR A 79 6.06 -24.89 -3.62
N GLN A 80 5.24 -25.85 -3.17
CA GLN A 80 5.54 -27.28 -3.22
C GLN A 80 4.27 -28.14 -3.35
N ASP A 81 4.38 -29.23 -4.11
CA ASP A 81 3.30 -30.22 -4.21
C ASP A 81 2.94 -30.87 -2.85
N GLY A 82 1.65 -31.13 -2.65
CA GLY A 82 1.11 -31.74 -1.43
C GLY A 82 1.01 -30.81 -0.23
N GLY A 83 1.23 -29.52 -0.44
CA GLY A 83 1.15 -28.45 0.53
C GLY A 83 -0.25 -28.06 1.02
N PRO A 84 -0.36 -26.98 1.81
CA PRO A 84 -1.64 -26.38 2.20
C PRO A 84 -2.30 -25.58 1.06
N GLY A 85 -1.57 -25.34 -0.04
CA GLY A 85 -2.12 -24.87 -1.32
C GLY A 85 -2.94 -25.95 -2.04
N PHE A 86 -3.27 -25.72 -3.30
CA PHE A 86 -4.22 -26.47 -4.08
C PHE A 86 -3.87 -26.42 -5.58
N SER A 87 -3.27 -27.49 -6.08
CA SER A 87 -3.02 -27.76 -7.51
C SER A 87 -2.15 -26.72 -8.20
N MET A 88 -1.11 -27.19 -8.91
CA MET A 88 0.00 -26.33 -9.35
C MET A 88 0.78 -25.80 -8.15
N HIS A 89 2.03 -25.42 -8.39
CA HIS A 89 2.92 -24.80 -7.41
C HIS A 89 4.08 -24.20 -8.18
N ALA A 90 4.58 -23.07 -7.69
CA ALA A 90 5.72 -22.39 -8.29
C ALA A 90 6.60 -21.82 -7.17
N PRO A 91 7.91 -22.14 -7.15
CA PRO A 91 8.81 -21.56 -6.18
C PRO A 91 9.03 -20.06 -6.47
N PHE A 92 9.59 -19.35 -5.49
CA PHE A 92 10.08 -18.00 -5.71
C PHE A 92 11.17 -17.97 -6.80
N VAL A 93 10.94 -17.23 -7.88
CA VAL A 93 11.91 -17.01 -8.96
C VAL A 93 12.00 -15.53 -9.30
N PRO A 94 13.12 -14.84 -9.03
CA PRO A 94 13.30 -13.45 -9.48
C PRO A 94 13.50 -13.42 -11.00
N ALA A 95 12.84 -12.49 -11.69
CA ALA A 95 12.94 -12.35 -13.15
C ALA A 95 14.34 -11.85 -13.58
N ASP A 96 14.93 -10.95 -12.79
CA ASP A 96 16.32 -10.51 -12.92
C ASP A 96 16.87 -10.09 -11.54
N ASN A 97 18.11 -9.59 -11.50
CA ASN A 97 18.70 -9.04 -10.28
C ASN A 97 19.29 -7.64 -10.49
N GLU A 98 18.67 -6.81 -11.33
CA GLU A 98 19.24 -5.49 -11.65
C GLU A 98 19.12 -4.48 -10.49
N VAL A 99 18.15 -4.69 -9.60
CA VAL A 99 17.96 -3.88 -8.37
C VAL A 99 18.85 -4.33 -7.21
N GLY A 100 19.66 -5.37 -7.41
CA GLY A 100 20.60 -5.89 -6.42
C GLY A 100 19.92 -6.51 -5.20
N LEU A 101 18.94 -7.39 -5.43
CA LEU A 101 18.45 -8.35 -4.45
C LEU A 101 19.64 -9.10 -3.83
N ILE A 102 19.74 -9.05 -2.51
CA ILE A 102 20.87 -9.59 -1.74
C ILE A 102 20.91 -11.12 -1.83
N ALA A 103 19.75 -11.75 -1.63
CA ALA A 103 19.55 -13.18 -1.74
C ALA A 103 18.08 -13.45 -2.07
N ALA A 104 17.81 -14.47 -2.88
CA ALA A 104 16.46 -15.00 -3.00
C ALA A 104 16.04 -15.60 -1.65
N PRO A 105 14.88 -15.21 -1.09
CA PRO A 105 14.41 -15.78 0.15
C PRO A 105 13.97 -17.24 -0.05
N GLU A 106 14.18 -18.07 0.96
CA GLU A 106 13.55 -19.38 1.02
C GLU A 106 12.12 -19.22 1.54
N ILE A 107 11.13 -19.35 0.65
CA ILE A 107 9.72 -19.26 1.01
C ILE A 107 9.18 -20.66 1.24
N ARG A 108 8.83 -20.95 2.49
CA ARG A 108 8.20 -22.22 2.85
C ARG A 108 6.83 -22.31 2.21
N ASP A 109 6.49 -23.52 1.81
CA ASP A 109 5.15 -23.82 1.37
C ASP A 109 4.12 -23.53 2.47
N GLY A 110 3.04 -22.84 2.12
CA GLY A 110 2.03 -22.31 3.04
C GLY A 110 2.43 -21.05 3.81
N ALA A 111 3.57 -20.44 3.51
CA ALA A 111 3.95 -19.18 4.13
C ALA A 111 2.95 -18.06 3.77
N GLU A 112 2.82 -17.09 4.66
CA GLU A 112 1.99 -15.90 4.44
C GLU A 112 2.84 -14.63 4.35
N GLU A 113 4.17 -14.76 4.36
CA GLU A 113 5.10 -13.64 4.41
C GLU A 113 6.30 -13.84 3.48
N ILE A 114 6.67 -12.76 2.77
CA ILE A 114 7.93 -12.66 2.03
C ILE A 114 8.71 -11.45 2.55
N TRP A 115 10.01 -11.65 2.77
CA TRP A 115 10.96 -10.59 3.10
C TRP A 115 12.06 -10.48 2.05
N LEU A 116 12.18 -9.32 1.42
CA LEU A 116 13.17 -9.02 0.38
C LEU A 116 14.13 -7.92 0.86
N GLN A 117 15.39 -8.03 0.48
CA GLN A 117 16.42 -7.03 0.78
C GLN A 117 17.20 -6.66 -0.47
N PHE A 118 17.45 -5.36 -0.64
CA PHE A 118 18.04 -4.81 -1.85
C PHE A 118 19.21 -3.88 -1.54
N THR A 119 20.15 -3.81 -2.48
CA THR A 119 21.32 -2.91 -2.39
C THR A 119 21.23 -1.72 -3.34
N LYS A 120 20.44 -1.81 -4.42
CA LYS A 120 20.45 -0.85 -5.53
C LYS A 120 19.06 -0.55 -6.09
N PHE A 121 18.02 -0.64 -5.27
CA PHE A 121 16.66 -0.39 -5.72
C PHE A 121 16.30 1.10 -5.66
N ILE A 122 16.89 1.87 -6.56
CA ILE A 122 16.70 3.32 -6.69
C ILE A 122 15.33 3.67 -7.33
N PRO A 123 14.85 4.92 -7.21
CA PRO A 123 13.63 5.37 -7.87
C PRO A 123 13.61 5.12 -9.39
N GLY A 124 12.42 4.85 -9.91
CA GLY A 124 12.16 4.59 -11.33
C GLY A 124 12.43 3.16 -11.79
N ARG A 125 13.09 2.35 -10.96
CA ARG A 125 13.31 0.92 -11.23
C ARG A 125 12.11 0.08 -10.81
N ASP A 126 12.08 -1.12 -11.33
CA ASP A 126 11.16 -2.20 -10.98
C ASP A 126 11.93 -3.49 -10.66
N PHE A 127 11.28 -4.37 -9.92
CA PHE A 127 11.73 -5.71 -9.63
C PHE A 127 10.54 -6.65 -9.73
N THR A 128 10.71 -7.72 -10.49
CA THR A 128 9.66 -8.70 -10.74
C THR A 128 10.11 -10.07 -10.22
N PHE A 129 9.18 -10.80 -9.60
CA PHE A 129 9.38 -12.20 -9.27
C PHE A 129 8.11 -13.01 -9.52
N LEU A 130 8.33 -14.30 -9.75
CA LEU A 130 7.29 -15.33 -9.86
C LEU A 130 7.19 -16.09 -8.54
N ILE A 131 5.98 -16.45 -8.12
CA ILE A 131 5.66 -17.40 -7.05
C ILE A 131 4.18 -17.76 -7.15
N ASP A 132 3.77 -18.97 -6.77
CA ASP A 132 2.33 -19.28 -6.72
C ASP A 132 1.67 -18.70 -5.47
N VAL A 133 0.44 -18.24 -5.62
CA VAL A 133 -0.43 -17.81 -4.52
C VAL A 133 -1.76 -18.51 -4.64
N ASP A 134 -2.19 -19.14 -3.56
CA ASP A 134 -3.48 -19.81 -3.48
C ASP A 134 -4.39 -19.19 -2.44
N ASP A 135 -5.69 -19.30 -2.69
CA ASP A 135 -6.71 -19.00 -1.71
C ASP A 135 -7.05 -20.24 -0.86
N ARG A 136 -7.53 -19.99 0.36
CA ARG A 136 -7.96 -21.04 1.29
C ARG A 136 -9.45 -20.97 1.60
N LEU A 137 -10.23 -20.20 0.86
CA LEU A 137 -11.69 -20.15 0.99
C LEU A 137 -12.31 -21.51 0.63
N GLU A 138 -13.46 -21.82 1.25
CA GLU A 138 -14.22 -23.02 0.87
C GLU A 138 -14.88 -22.86 -0.50
N THR A 139 -15.11 -21.61 -0.91
CA THR A 139 -15.70 -21.25 -2.21
C THR A 139 -15.14 -19.89 -2.62
N SER A 140 -14.45 -19.86 -3.75
CA SER A 140 -13.90 -18.68 -4.43
C SER A 140 -14.39 -18.65 -5.88
N ASP A 141 -14.26 -17.50 -6.54
CA ASP A 141 -14.83 -17.27 -7.88
C ASP A 141 -14.24 -18.20 -8.95
N TYR A 142 -12.97 -18.58 -8.80
CA TYR A 142 -12.23 -19.42 -9.76
C TYR A 142 -11.69 -20.72 -9.15
N GLY A 143 -12.09 -21.03 -7.91
CA GLY A 143 -11.46 -22.10 -7.12
C GLY A 143 -10.12 -21.65 -6.53
N ARG A 144 -9.47 -22.56 -5.80
CA ARG A 144 -8.38 -22.22 -4.88
C ARG A 144 -7.02 -21.92 -5.51
N ALA A 145 -6.86 -22.33 -6.78
CA ALA A 145 -5.61 -22.28 -7.54
C ALA A 145 -5.47 -21.03 -8.42
N VAL A 146 -6.50 -20.18 -8.48
CA VAL A 146 -6.54 -19.02 -9.38
C VAL A 146 -7.05 -17.84 -8.56
N VAL A 147 -6.15 -16.90 -8.29
CA VAL A 147 -6.40 -15.81 -7.35
C VAL A 147 -6.80 -14.55 -8.09
N SER A 148 -7.95 -14.01 -7.70
CA SER A 148 -8.41 -12.70 -8.16
C SER A 148 -7.76 -11.58 -7.35
N GLY A 149 -7.67 -10.38 -7.95
CA GLY A 149 -7.22 -9.19 -7.22
C GLY A 149 -8.09 -8.86 -5.99
N ALA A 150 -9.36 -9.26 -5.98
CA ALA A 150 -10.27 -9.02 -4.85
C ALA A 150 -9.87 -9.82 -3.61
N GLU A 151 -9.27 -10.99 -3.79
CA GLU A 151 -8.85 -11.86 -2.70
C GLU A 151 -7.63 -11.32 -1.96
N PHE A 152 -6.85 -10.44 -2.59
CA PHE A 152 -5.74 -9.73 -1.94
C PHE A 152 -6.20 -8.63 -0.96
N GLU A 153 -7.45 -8.15 -1.04
CA GLU A 153 -7.91 -7.03 -0.23
C GLU A 153 -7.63 -7.27 1.25
N GLY A 154 -6.93 -6.33 1.90
CA GLY A 154 -6.55 -6.43 3.32
C GLY A 154 -5.18 -7.05 3.61
N ALA A 155 -4.54 -7.71 2.62
CA ALA A 155 -3.11 -8.02 2.68
C ALA A 155 -2.30 -6.73 2.84
N ARG A 156 -1.10 -6.81 3.41
CA ARG A 156 -0.30 -5.64 3.77
C ARG A 156 1.10 -5.72 3.19
N ALA A 157 1.73 -4.56 3.06
CA ALA A 157 3.15 -4.50 2.80
C ALA A 157 3.80 -3.32 3.52
N LYS A 158 5.08 -3.51 3.84
CA LYS A 158 5.91 -2.52 4.54
C LYS A 158 7.28 -2.44 3.88
N ALA A 159 7.72 -1.22 3.62
CA ALA A 159 9.00 -0.93 3.02
C ALA A 159 9.88 -0.13 3.99
N ALA A 160 11.16 -0.48 4.05
CA ALA A 160 12.19 0.37 4.63
C ALA A 160 12.96 1.05 3.50
N LEU A 161 13.11 2.38 3.60
CA LEU A 161 13.81 3.18 2.61
C LEU A 161 14.92 3.97 3.26
N ALA A 162 15.93 4.32 2.47
CA ALA A 162 16.99 5.22 2.92
C ALA A 162 17.48 6.13 1.79
N LYS A 163 18.18 7.20 2.17
CA LYS A 163 18.94 8.07 1.27
C LYS A 163 20.43 7.84 1.44
N THR A 164 21.21 8.25 0.45
CA THR A 164 22.68 8.20 0.51
C THR A 164 23.26 9.09 1.60
N SER A 165 22.51 10.10 2.06
CA SER A 165 22.82 10.91 3.24
C SER A 165 22.74 10.15 4.57
N GLY A 166 22.20 8.93 4.58
CA GLY A 166 21.96 8.12 5.78
C GLY A 166 20.57 8.32 6.40
N GLU A 167 19.75 9.22 5.85
CA GLU A 167 18.34 9.37 6.25
C GLU A 167 17.57 8.06 6.02
N LYS A 168 16.70 7.69 6.95
CA LYS A 168 15.87 6.47 6.89
C LYS A 168 14.40 6.82 7.02
N SER A 169 13.56 6.07 6.32
CA SER A 169 12.11 6.19 6.40
C SER A 169 11.45 4.83 6.21
N SER A 170 10.14 4.77 6.47
CA SER A 170 9.31 3.60 6.21
C SER A 170 8.05 3.99 5.48
N ALA A 171 7.65 3.17 4.51
CA ALA A 171 6.37 3.28 3.83
C ALA A 171 5.53 2.03 4.11
N HIS A 172 4.22 2.18 4.17
CA HIS A 172 3.28 1.06 4.41
C HIS A 172 2.00 1.27 3.61
N GLY A 173 1.27 0.18 3.38
CA GLY A 173 0.01 0.18 2.68
C GLY A 173 -0.66 -1.19 2.73
N GLN A 174 -1.88 -1.24 2.21
CA GLN A 174 -2.65 -2.46 2.05
C GLN A 174 -2.92 -2.70 0.57
N PHE A 175 -3.08 -3.96 0.19
CA PHE A 175 -3.59 -4.31 -1.12
C PHE A 175 -5.08 -3.97 -1.20
N ASP A 176 -5.46 -3.34 -2.31
CA ASP A 176 -6.85 -3.13 -2.69
C ASP A 176 -7.42 -4.37 -3.38
N ASN A 177 -8.70 -4.28 -3.76
CA ASN A 177 -9.43 -5.35 -4.45
C ASN A 177 -9.00 -5.55 -5.93
N THR A 178 -7.93 -4.89 -6.38
CA THR A 178 -7.32 -5.10 -7.69
C THR A 178 -5.96 -5.78 -7.60
N GLY A 179 -5.57 -6.25 -6.41
CA GLY A 179 -4.26 -6.85 -6.16
C GLY A 179 -3.13 -5.81 -6.17
N LYS A 180 -3.43 -4.54 -5.89
CA LYS A 180 -2.42 -3.46 -5.88
C LYS A 180 -2.28 -2.83 -4.51
N ALA A 181 -1.03 -2.59 -4.11
CA ALA A 181 -0.72 -1.81 -2.93
C ALA A 181 0.11 -0.58 -3.31
N VAL A 182 -0.24 0.58 -2.75
CA VAL A 182 0.58 1.79 -2.82
C VAL A 182 1.08 2.10 -1.41
N LEU A 183 2.37 1.93 -1.19
CA LEU A 183 3.01 2.21 0.10
C LEU A 183 3.48 3.65 0.12
N ARG A 184 3.09 4.40 1.15
CA ARG A 184 3.52 5.79 1.34
C ARG A 184 4.17 5.97 2.71
N GLY A 185 5.19 6.81 2.77
CA GLY A 185 5.88 7.17 4.01
C GLY A 185 6.02 8.68 4.13
N GLY A 186 5.49 9.25 5.21
CA GLY A 186 5.54 10.70 5.46
C GLY A 186 4.56 11.52 4.61
N THR A 187 4.39 12.78 5.03
CA THR A 187 3.71 13.85 4.30
C THR A 187 4.62 15.06 4.36
N CYS A 188 4.95 15.72 3.25
CA CYS A 188 5.66 17.00 3.34
C CYS A 188 4.66 18.16 3.49
N ALA A 189 5.13 19.21 4.15
CA ALA A 189 4.38 20.45 4.40
C ALA A 189 4.79 21.55 3.41
#